data_AF-A0A7S4HD90-F1
#
_entry.id   AF-A0A7S4HD90-F1
#
_cell.length_a   1.000
_cell.length_b   1.000
_cell.length_c   1.000
_cell.angle_alpha   90.00
_cell.angle_beta   90.00
_cell.angle_gamma   90.00
#
_symmetry.space_group_name_H-M   'P 1'
#
loop_
_entity.id
_entity.type
_entity.pdbx_description
1 polymer ?
#
loop_
_entity_poly.entity_id
_entity_poly.type
_entity_poly.pdbx_seq_one_letter_code
_entity_poly.pdbx_strand_id
1 'polypeptide(L)'
;VLPDAPRMAASSSVLEVQAAVDPKLQALSGDHAEYVDLYKKGAVLAAEAAFADMEKMDVVRRSGVDKHGRDVYMFIPGNLPEDVDLNKLTTYALWLMHDCVVSQGKEYTAVWVCNNLLDSRLSFWWFRRIYKMLPHAYHKQMRCVCVVHPSIQVRAILFFLSYVVRHSFWEKLIYADRIEFLDEVLKDETIASLPEEYKDYDKALDKAMYSAMEDPALKQMAGMYGMASMPAMTPEPGAEPAAFDESHFHPDNLRQRSQQQ
;
A
#
# COMPACT_ATOMS: atom_id res chain seq x y z
N VAL A 1 -38.05 -15.05 32.68
CA VAL A 1 -37.40 -14.01 33.51
C VAL A 1 -35.92 -14.37 33.60
N LEU A 2 -35.14 -13.86 32.65
CA LEU A 2 -33.68 -13.91 32.61
C LEU A 2 -33.21 -12.47 32.81
N PRO A 3 -32.15 -12.20 33.59
CA PRO A 3 -31.83 -10.84 34.02
C PRO A 3 -31.17 -10.04 32.90
N ASP A 4 -31.58 -8.78 32.81
CA ASP A 4 -31.00 -7.73 31.97
C ASP A 4 -29.48 -7.63 32.15
N ALA A 5 -28.75 -7.73 31.03
CA ALA A 5 -27.35 -7.33 30.96
C ALA A 5 -27.27 -5.80 30.75
N PRO A 6 -26.40 -5.08 31.48
CA PRO A 6 -26.33 -3.63 31.38
C PRO A 6 -25.72 -3.22 30.03
N ARG A 7 -26.54 -2.60 29.18
CA ARG A 7 -26.12 -1.99 27.93
C ARG A 7 -25.18 -0.83 28.27
N MET A 8 -23.89 -1.03 28.03
CA MET A 8 -22.83 -0.05 28.29
C MET A 8 -23.10 1.25 27.54
N ALA A 9 -23.63 2.24 28.25
CA ALA A 9 -23.73 3.63 27.82
C ALA A 9 -22.36 4.34 28.00
N ALA A 10 -21.33 3.83 27.33
CA ALA A 10 -19.99 4.39 27.36
C ALA A 10 -19.41 4.42 25.94
N SER A 11 -19.92 5.30 25.08
CA SER A 11 -19.23 5.58 23.80
C SER A 11 -19.59 6.90 23.12
N SER A 12 -20.64 7.63 23.53
CA SER A 12 -20.96 8.92 22.91
C SER A 12 -20.16 10.08 23.50
N SER A 13 -19.82 10.03 24.79
CA SER A 13 -19.18 11.15 25.49
C SER A 13 -17.67 11.27 25.26
N VAL A 14 -17.00 10.25 24.71
CA VAL A 14 -15.54 10.28 24.47
C VAL A 14 -15.20 10.98 23.16
N LEU A 15 -16.04 10.79 22.13
CA LEU A 15 -15.86 11.41 20.81
C LEU A 15 -16.27 12.89 20.78
N GLU A 16 -17.33 13.28 21.51
CA GLU A 16 -17.73 14.70 21.63
C GLU A 16 -16.70 15.55 22.40
N VAL A 17 -15.86 14.94 23.25
CA VAL A 17 -14.88 15.67 24.08
C VAL A 17 -13.51 15.83 23.37
N GLN A 18 -13.13 14.96 22.43
CA GLN A 18 -11.87 15.13 21.67
C GLN A 18 -11.96 16.17 20.55
N ALA A 19 -13.17 16.48 20.08
CA ALA A 19 -13.40 17.58 19.14
C ALA A 19 -13.29 18.96 19.80
N ALA A 20 -13.23 19.04 21.13
CA ALA A 20 -12.91 20.26 21.87
C ALA A 20 -11.42 20.57 21.78
N VAL A 21 -11.03 21.00 20.57
CA VAL A 21 -9.90 21.87 20.25
C VAL A 21 -8.54 21.18 20.27
N ASP A 22 -8.26 20.31 19.29
CA ASP A 22 -6.87 20.09 18.89
C ASP A 22 -6.26 21.46 18.50
N PRO A 23 -5.32 22.01 19.29
CA PRO A 23 -4.75 23.32 19.03
C PRO A 23 -3.98 23.35 17.71
N LYS A 24 -3.44 22.21 17.25
CA LYS A 24 -2.73 22.11 15.98
C LYS A 24 -3.71 22.15 14.81
N LEU A 25 -4.88 21.53 14.94
CA LEU A 25 -5.93 21.66 13.92
C LEU A 25 -6.41 23.11 13.79
N GLN A 26 -6.58 23.82 14.91
CA GLN A 26 -6.97 25.23 14.89
C GLN A 26 -5.91 26.11 14.21
N ALA A 27 -4.63 25.89 14.51
CA ALA A 27 -3.53 26.61 13.88
C ALA A 27 -3.50 26.44 12.34
N LEU A 28 -4.05 25.35 11.81
CA LEU A 28 -4.11 25.06 10.38
C LEU A 28 -5.31 25.69 9.66
N SER A 29 -6.26 26.29 10.38
CA SER A 29 -7.51 26.80 9.79
C SER A 29 -7.32 27.95 8.80
N GLY A 30 -6.20 28.69 8.88
CA GLY A 30 -5.86 29.74 7.91
C GLY A 30 -5.24 29.18 6.63
N ASP A 31 -4.08 28.51 6.76
CA ASP A 31 -3.27 28.11 5.60
C ASP A 31 -3.76 26.83 4.92
N HIS A 32 -4.50 25.98 5.63
CA HIS A 32 -4.93 24.64 5.19
C HIS A 32 -6.44 24.42 5.42
N ALA A 33 -7.28 25.37 5.03
CA ALA A 33 -8.73 25.31 5.23
C ALA A 33 -9.37 24.03 4.65
N GLU A 34 -9.02 23.63 3.43
CA GLU A 34 -9.55 22.42 2.79
C GLU A 34 -9.24 21.15 3.62
N TYR A 35 -8.03 21.05 4.18
CA TYR A 35 -7.65 19.94 5.05
C TYR A 35 -8.50 19.92 6.33
N VAL A 36 -8.67 21.08 6.96
CA VAL A 36 -9.45 21.19 8.21
C VAL A 36 -10.90 20.81 7.97
N ASP A 37 -11.49 21.23 6.85
CA ASP A 37 -12.87 20.90 6.49
C ASP A 37 -13.06 19.40 6.25
N LEU A 38 -12.15 18.78 5.49
CA LEU A 38 -12.18 17.34 5.25
C LEU A 38 -11.97 16.55 6.54
N TYR A 39 -11.05 16.97 7.41
CA TYR A 39 -10.84 16.30 8.69
C TYR A 39 -12.08 16.39 9.59
N LYS A 40 -12.69 17.58 9.73
CA LYS A 40 -13.93 17.75 10.51
C LYS A 40 -15.06 16.89 9.95
N LYS A 41 -15.23 16.87 8.62
CA LYS A 41 -16.19 15.98 7.96
C LYS A 41 -15.90 14.52 8.28
N GLY A 42 -14.63 14.12 8.26
CA GLY A 42 -14.20 12.76 8.59
C GLY A 42 -14.49 12.39 10.04
N ALA A 43 -14.26 13.30 10.98
CA ALA A 43 -14.59 13.07 12.40
C ALA A 43 -16.09 12.85 12.62
N VAL A 44 -16.96 13.60 11.92
CA VAL A 44 -18.41 13.38 11.96
C VAL A 44 -18.79 12.03 11.36
N LEU A 45 -18.27 11.72 10.15
CA LEU A 45 -18.53 10.44 9.49
C LEU A 45 -18.06 9.24 10.33
N ALA A 46 -16.92 9.35 11.01
CA ALA A 46 -16.43 8.32 11.91
C ALA A 46 -17.34 8.13 13.14
N ALA A 47 -17.82 9.23 13.74
CA ALA A 47 -18.77 9.17 14.85
C ALA A 47 -20.10 8.50 14.45
N GLU A 48 -20.50 8.64 13.19
CA GLU A 48 -21.68 7.98 12.60
C GLU A 48 -21.40 6.57 12.06
N ALA A 49 -20.19 6.03 12.25
CA ALA A 49 -19.74 4.75 11.69
C ALA A 49 -19.90 4.65 10.15
N ALA A 50 -19.79 5.78 9.44
CA ALA A 50 -20.03 5.90 8.00
C ALA A 50 -18.83 5.50 7.12
N PHE A 51 -17.77 4.89 7.71
CA PHE A 51 -16.58 4.42 7.01
C PHE A 51 -16.49 2.89 6.85
N ALA A 52 -17.52 2.13 7.24
CA ALA A 52 -17.52 0.67 7.10
C ALA A 52 -17.29 0.20 5.65
N ASP A 53 -17.74 0.98 4.66
CA ASP A 53 -17.48 0.74 3.24
C ASP A 53 -16.00 0.96 2.86
N MET A 54 -15.37 1.99 3.43
CA MET A 54 -13.94 2.27 3.21
C MET A 54 -13.04 1.22 3.87
N GLU A 55 -13.39 0.79 5.10
CA GLU A 55 -12.69 -0.28 5.81
C GLU A 55 -12.79 -1.60 5.07
N LYS A 56 -13.97 -1.94 4.53
CA LYS A 56 -14.17 -3.15 3.74
C LYS A 56 -13.39 -3.14 2.43
N MET A 57 -13.24 -1.96 1.80
CA MET A 57 -12.50 -1.79 0.55
C MET A 57 -10.98 -1.90 0.77
N ASP A 58 -10.50 -1.59 1.96
CA ASP A 58 -9.09 -1.72 2.37
C ASP A 58 -8.09 -0.94 1.49
N VAL A 59 -8.51 0.19 0.92
CA VAL A 59 -7.64 1.04 0.09
C VAL A 59 -6.61 1.78 0.96
N VAL A 60 -6.97 2.17 2.19
CA VAL A 60 -6.07 2.82 3.13
C VAL A 60 -6.27 2.21 4.50
N ARG A 61 -5.18 1.81 5.16
CA ARG A 61 -5.24 1.27 6.53
C ARG A 61 -3.94 1.50 7.29
N ARG A 62 -4.02 1.48 8.62
CA ARG A 62 -2.84 1.40 9.48
C ARG A 62 -2.41 -0.06 9.60
N SER A 63 -1.20 -0.37 9.13
CA SER A 63 -0.66 -1.72 9.00
C SER A 63 0.50 -1.95 9.97
N GLY A 64 0.26 -1.86 11.27
CA GLY A 64 1.31 -2.10 12.27
C GLY A 64 2.41 -1.03 12.27
N VAL A 65 3.65 -1.48 12.48
CA VAL A 65 4.83 -0.62 12.63
C VAL A 65 6.00 -1.07 11.77
N ASP A 66 6.92 -0.17 11.48
CA ASP A 66 8.16 -0.47 10.78
C ASP A 66 9.29 -0.90 11.73
N LYS A 67 10.48 -1.19 11.19
CA LYS A 67 11.65 -1.60 11.99
C LYS A 67 12.12 -0.55 12.98
N HIS A 68 11.74 0.73 12.80
CA HIS A 68 12.04 1.83 13.71
C HIS A 68 10.89 2.12 14.70
N GLY A 69 9.82 1.31 14.69
CA GLY A 69 8.67 1.49 15.57
C GLY A 69 7.73 2.63 15.15
N ARG A 70 7.83 3.12 13.91
CA ARG A 70 6.94 4.15 13.36
C ARG A 70 5.69 3.50 12.80
N ASP A 71 4.56 4.20 12.89
CA ASP A 71 3.31 3.70 12.33
C ASP A 71 3.40 3.57 10.81
N VAL A 72 2.93 2.45 10.28
CA VAL A 72 2.88 2.18 8.84
C VAL A 72 1.47 2.41 8.34
N TYR A 73 1.33 3.27 7.33
CA TYR A 73 0.08 3.47 6.59
C TYR A 73 0.23 2.85 5.20
N MET A 74 -0.63 1.88 4.91
CA MET A 74 -0.62 1.15 3.65
C MET A 74 -1.72 1.69 2.74
N PHE A 75 -1.36 1.92 1.48
CA PHE A 75 -2.21 2.41 0.41
C PHE A 75 -2.27 1.34 -0.68
N ILE A 76 -3.46 0.80 -0.92
CA ILE A 76 -3.73 -0.30 -1.86
C ILE A 76 -4.77 0.17 -2.88
N PRO A 77 -4.40 1.06 -3.83
CA PRO A 77 -5.35 1.60 -4.80
C PRO A 77 -5.85 0.57 -5.82
N GLY A 78 -5.30 -0.65 -5.86
CA GLY A 78 -5.85 -1.74 -6.66
C GLY A 78 -7.26 -2.17 -6.23
N ASN A 79 -7.63 -1.91 -4.97
CA ASN A 79 -8.96 -2.25 -4.44
C ASN A 79 -10.02 -1.19 -4.78
N LEU A 80 -9.67 -0.15 -5.54
CA LEU A 80 -10.51 1.00 -5.79
C LEU A 80 -11.56 0.69 -6.90
N PRO A 81 -12.87 0.67 -6.60
CA PRO A 81 -13.89 0.44 -7.61
C PRO A 81 -14.09 1.66 -8.52
N GLU A 82 -14.72 1.46 -9.67
CA GLU A 82 -14.82 2.47 -10.72
C GLU A 82 -15.67 3.70 -10.32
N ASP A 83 -16.65 3.51 -9.43
CA ASP A 83 -17.66 4.48 -9.03
C ASP A 83 -17.40 5.13 -7.65
N VAL A 84 -16.21 4.96 -7.09
CA VAL A 84 -15.90 5.44 -5.75
C VAL A 84 -15.79 6.97 -5.64
N ASP A 85 -16.26 7.50 -4.51
CA ASP A 85 -16.01 8.89 -4.14
C ASP A 85 -14.57 9.05 -3.58
N LEU A 86 -13.66 9.52 -4.44
CA LEU A 86 -12.28 9.85 -4.05
C LEU A 86 -12.20 10.90 -2.93
N ASN A 87 -13.20 11.79 -2.77
CA ASN A 87 -13.22 12.73 -1.66
C ASN A 87 -13.55 12.02 -0.34
N LYS A 88 -14.46 11.04 -0.35
CA LYS A 88 -14.75 10.22 0.84
C LYS A 88 -13.52 9.39 1.24
N LEU A 89 -12.84 8.78 0.27
CA LEU A 89 -11.56 8.08 0.51
C LEU A 89 -10.51 9.02 1.11
N THR A 90 -10.35 10.20 0.52
CA THR A 90 -9.41 11.21 1.02
C THR A 90 -9.77 11.60 2.45
N THR A 91 -11.05 11.86 2.73
CA THR A 91 -11.56 12.22 4.05
C THR A 91 -11.24 11.14 5.09
N TYR A 92 -11.46 9.87 4.74
CA TYR A 92 -11.14 8.72 5.59
C TYR A 92 -9.64 8.64 5.89
N ALA A 93 -8.78 8.73 4.86
CA ALA A 93 -7.33 8.68 5.03
C ALA A 93 -6.80 9.83 5.92
N LEU A 94 -7.31 11.04 5.74
CA LEU A 94 -6.93 12.19 6.55
C LEU A 94 -7.34 12.01 8.01
N TRP A 95 -8.58 11.58 8.25
CA TRP A 95 -9.08 11.29 9.59
C TRP A 95 -8.24 10.21 10.28
N LEU A 96 -7.97 9.10 9.59
CA LEU A 96 -7.18 7.98 10.11
C LEU A 96 -5.77 8.40 10.54
N MET A 97 -5.14 9.31 9.80
CA MET A 97 -3.74 9.71 10.05
C MET A 97 -3.59 10.92 10.98
N HIS A 98 -4.64 11.75 11.15
CA HIS A 98 -4.53 13.06 11.80
C HIS A 98 -3.98 12.98 13.23
N ASP A 99 -4.54 12.10 14.06
CA ASP A 99 -4.13 11.98 15.47
C ASP A 99 -2.64 11.64 15.61
N CYS A 100 -2.15 10.68 14.81
CA CYS A 100 -0.75 10.28 14.83
C CYS A 100 0.17 11.36 14.27
N VAL A 101 -0.13 11.86 13.07
CA VAL A 101 0.77 12.72 12.29
C VAL A 101 0.69 14.16 12.78
N VAL A 102 -0.51 14.74 12.85
CA VAL A 102 -0.69 16.15 13.20
C VAL A 102 -0.73 16.32 14.71
N SER A 103 -1.70 15.71 15.39
CA SER A 103 -1.95 15.97 16.82
C SER A 103 -0.77 15.54 17.69
N GLN A 104 -0.28 14.31 17.53
CA GLN A 104 0.85 13.78 18.31
C GLN A 104 2.21 14.15 17.73
N GLY A 105 2.25 14.44 16.43
CA GLY A 105 3.49 14.85 15.79
C GLY A 105 4.43 13.69 15.43
N LYS A 106 3.93 12.45 15.41
CA LYS A 106 4.73 11.24 15.26
C LYS A 106 5.23 11.04 13.84
N GLU A 107 6.38 10.39 13.74
CA GLU A 107 6.94 9.94 12.49
C GLU A 107 6.20 8.71 11.97
N TYR A 108 6.12 8.59 10.65
CA TYR A 108 5.41 7.49 10.01
C TYR A 108 6.08 7.04 8.71
N THR A 109 5.69 5.85 8.27
CA THR A 109 6.08 5.22 7.01
C THR A 109 4.84 5.02 6.15
N ALA A 110 4.91 5.41 4.88
CA ALA A 110 3.85 5.18 3.91
C ALA A 110 4.27 4.06 2.95
N VAL A 111 3.39 3.09 2.73
CA VAL A 111 3.62 1.98 1.80
C VAL A 111 2.54 2.03 0.74
N TRP A 112 2.94 2.24 -0.52
CA TRP A 112 2.06 2.19 -1.67
C TRP A 112 2.23 0.84 -2.35
N VAL A 113 1.24 -0.03 -2.17
CA VAL A 113 1.21 -1.37 -2.76
C VAL A 113 0.54 -1.28 -4.13
N CYS A 114 1.31 -1.60 -5.17
CA CYS A 114 0.81 -1.63 -6.54
C CYS A 114 0.77 -3.08 -7.03
N ASN A 115 -0.03 -3.32 -8.05
CA ASN A 115 0.01 -4.54 -8.85
C ASN A 115 -0.01 -4.09 -10.32
N ASN A 116 0.79 -4.70 -11.19
CA ASN A 116 0.77 -4.37 -12.62
C ASN A 116 -0.52 -4.83 -13.32
N LEU A 117 -1.31 -5.68 -12.66
CA LEU A 117 -2.58 -6.20 -13.17
C LEU A 117 -3.77 -5.28 -12.86
N LEU A 118 -3.65 -4.41 -11.86
CA LEU A 118 -4.73 -3.54 -11.41
C LEU A 118 -4.34 -2.09 -11.66
N ASP A 119 -5.14 -1.38 -12.45
CA ASP A 119 -4.90 0.03 -12.75
C ASP A 119 -5.08 0.86 -11.48
N SER A 120 -4.05 1.64 -11.12
CA SER A 120 -4.18 2.63 -10.05
C SER A 120 -5.07 3.77 -10.56
N ARG A 121 -6.35 3.75 -10.19
CA ARG A 121 -7.33 4.77 -10.62
C ARG A 121 -7.09 6.18 -10.05
N LEU A 122 -5.98 6.37 -9.32
CA LEU A 122 -5.53 7.65 -8.80
C LEU A 122 -4.76 8.44 -9.86
N SER A 123 -5.31 9.59 -10.25
CA SER A 123 -4.67 10.46 -11.25
C SER A 123 -3.54 11.32 -10.67
N PHE A 124 -2.62 11.76 -11.53
CA PHE A 124 -1.62 12.78 -11.18
C PHE A 124 -2.22 14.03 -10.52
N TRP A 125 -3.38 14.48 -11.01
CA TRP A 125 -4.09 15.65 -10.48
C TRP A 125 -4.56 15.43 -9.05
N TRP A 126 -5.02 14.22 -8.74
CA TRP A 126 -5.38 13.84 -7.38
C TRP A 126 -4.15 13.93 -6.46
N PHE A 127 -3.03 13.30 -6.81
CA PHE A 127 -1.81 13.38 -6.00
C PHE A 127 -1.31 14.82 -5.82
N ARG A 128 -1.32 15.63 -6.88
CA ARG A 128 -0.93 17.04 -6.82
C ARG A 128 -1.83 17.85 -5.89
N ARG A 129 -3.15 17.61 -5.92
CA ARG A 129 -4.11 18.24 -4.99
C ARG A 129 -3.81 17.84 -3.55
N ILE A 130 -3.67 16.53 -3.28
CA ILE A 130 -3.36 16.02 -1.95
C ILE A 130 -2.06 16.63 -1.41
N TYR A 131 -0.99 16.60 -2.19
CA TYR A 131 0.30 17.14 -1.79
C TYR A 131 0.24 18.61 -1.36
N LYS A 132 -0.54 19.44 -2.08
CA LYS A 132 -0.71 20.86 -1.76
C LYS A 132 -1.64 21.12 -0.57
N MET A 133 -2.70 20.33 -0.45
CA MET A 133 -3.69 20.44 0.61
C MET A 133 -3.11 20.02 1.97
N LEU A 134 -2.24 19.02 1.99
CA LEU A 134 -1.68 18.46 3.23
C LEU A 134 -0.83 19.49 4.01
N PRO A 135 -1.04 19.60 5.34
CA PRO A 135 -0.20 20.37 6.23
C PRO A 135 1.29 19.98 6.16
N HIS A 136 2.17 20.92 6.51
CA HIS A 136 3.62 20.67 6.56
C HIS A 136 4.01 19.44 7.41
N ALA A 137 3.22 19.13 8.45
CA ALA A 137 3.39 17.98 9.33
C ALA A 137 3.57 16.67 8.54
N TYR A 138 2.65 16.34 7.63
CA TYR A 138 2.70 15.12 6.81
C TYR A 138 4.02 15.00 6.06
N HIS A 139 4.47 16.08 5.41
CA HIS A 139 5.73 16.08 4.66
C HIS A 139 6.97 15.91 5.55
N LYS A 140 6.95 16.51 6.74
CA LYS A 140 8.07 16.50 7.69
C LYS A 140 8.22 15.15 8.39
N GLN A 141 7.11 14.58 8.86
CA GLN A 141 7.07 13.38 9.69
C GLN A 141 7.14 12.08 8.89
N MET A 142 6.83 12.13 7.60
CA MET A 142 7.08 11.02 6.70
C MET A 142 8.58 10.74 6.65
N ARG A 143 9.00 9.54 7.06
CA ARG A 143 10.41 9.15 7.06
C ARG A 143 10.76 8.17 5.93
N CYS A 144 9.79 7.38 5.50
CA CYS A 144 9.94 6.45 4.41
C CYS A 144 8.65 6.41 3.58
N VAL A 145 8.81 6.37 2.26
CA VAL A 145 7.76 6.07 1.29
C VAL A 145 8.23 4.88 0.49
N CYS A 146 7.60 3.73 0.67
CA CYS A 146 7.94 2.53 -0.09
C CYS A 146 6.87 2.29 -1.16
N VAL A 147 7.29 2.02 -2.40
CA VAL A 147 6.39 1.67 -3.50
C VAL A 147 6.69 0.24 -3.92
N VAL A 148 5.73 -0.65 -3.68
CA VAL A 148 5.82 -2.09 -3.98
C VAL A 148 5.31 -2.34 -5.40
N HIS A 149 6.07 -3.07 -6.21
CA HIS A 149 5.77 -3.37 -7.61
C HIS A 149 5.36 -2.13 -8.42
N PRO A 150 6.20 -1.07 -8.48
CA PRO A 150 5.84 0.17 -9.14
C PRO A 150 5.50 -0.07 -10.61
N SER A 151 4.21 0.03 -10.96
CA SER A 151 3.73 -0.13 -12.33
C SER A 151 4.20 1.02 -13.23
N ILE A 152 4.16 0.82 -14.55
CA ILE A 152 4.55 1.86 -15.51
C ILE A 152 3.74 3.14 -15.29
N GLN A 153 2.44 3.02 -15.02
CA GLN A 153 1.56 4.15 -14.71
C GLN A 153 2.01 4.87 -13.42
N VAL A 154 2.33 4.13 -12.36
CA VAL A 154 2.79 4.70 -11.09
C VAL A 154 4.15 5.39 -11.24
N ARG A 155 5.08 4.77 -11.98
CA ARG A 155 6.38 5.38 -12.32
C ARG A 155 6.17 6.67 -13.11
N ALA A 156 5.23 6.71 -14.06
CA ALA A 156 4.89 7.93 -14.79
C ALA A 156 4.30 9.02 -13.88
N ILE A 157 3.38 8.67 -12.98
CA ILE A 157 2.82 9.61 -11.99
C ILE A 157 3.93 10.19 -11.10
N LEU A 158 4.83 9.35 -10.58
CA LEU A 158 5.96 9.78 -9.76
C LEU A 158 6.91 10.67 -10.55
N PHE A 159 7.18 10.35 -11.82
CA PHE A 159 7.96 11.20 -12.71
C PHE A 159 7.33 12.59 -12.86
N PHE A 160 6.01 12.69 -13.11
CA PHE A 160 5.34 13.99 -13.19
C PHE A 160 5.30 14.72 -11.83
N LEU A 161 5.20 13.99 -10.72
CA LEU A 161 5.27 14.58 -9.37
C LEU A 161 6.66 15.13 -9.05
N SER A 162 7.73 14.64 -9.68
CA SER A 162 9.09 15.16 -9.46
C SER A 162 9.23 16.67 -9.74
N TYR A 163 8.40 17.21 -10.63
CA TYR A 163 8.35 18.63 -10.94
C TYR A 163 7.59 19.50 -9.91
N VAL A 164 6.87 18.87 -8.98
CA VAL A 164 5.97 19.54 -8.03
C VAL A 164 6.43 19.37 -6.59
N VAL A 165 6.94 18.18 -6.28
CA VAL A 165 7.26 17.73 -4.93
C VAL A 165 8.68 18.14 -4.56
N ARG A 166 8.90 18.50 -3.29
CA ARG A 166 10.22 18.93 -2.78
C ARG A 166 11.27 17.81 -2.87
N HIS A 167 12.53 18.18 -3.06
CA HIS A 167 13.66 17.24 -3.14
C HIS A 167 13.70 16.24 -1.96
N SER A 168 13.44 16.73 -0.75
CA SER A 168 13.46 15.93 0.49
C SER A 168 12.42 14.80 0.54
N PHE A 169 11.43 14.79 -0.36
CA PHE A 169 10.53 13.64 -0.51
C PHE A 169 11.23 12.48 -1.21
N TRP A 170 11.99 12.77 -2.28
CA TRP A 170 12.62 11.77 -3.13
C TRP A 170 13.74 11.02 -2.40
N GLU A 171 14.40 11.67 -1.45
CA GLU A 171 15.36 11.04 -0.53
C GLU A 171 14.73 9.97 0.38
N LYS A 172 13.40 9.98 0.53
CA LYS A 172 12.64 9.04 1.38
C LYS A 172 11.97 7.94 0.56
N LEU A 173 11.99 8.05 -0.77
CA LEU A 173 11.28 7.15 -1.68
C LEU A 173 12.13 5.91 -1.97
N ILE A 174 11.55 4.74 -1.74
CA ILE A 174 12.15 3.44 -1.99
C ILE A 174 11.26 2.68 -2.96
N TYR A 175 11.85 2.19 -4.05
CA TYR A 175 11.17 1.28 -4.98
C TYR A 175 11.51 -0.15 -4.57
N ALA A 176 10.49 -0.94 -4.28
CA ALA A 176 10.60 -2.36 -3.99
C ALA A 176 9.94 -3.15 -5.13
N ASP A 177 10.75 -3.68 -6.04
CA ASP A 177 10.22 -4.46 -7.17
C ASP A 177 9.68 -5.85 -6.73
N ARG A 178 10.03 -6.29 -5.52
CA ARG A 178 9.65 -7.55 -4.87
C ARG A 178 9.22 -7.31 -3.43
N ILE A 179 8.33 -8.14 -2.91
CA ILE A 179 7.87 -8.06 -1.51
C ILE A 179 9.02 -8.32 -0.53
N GLU A 180 10.00 -9.15 -0.90
CA GLU A 180 11.16 -9.48 -0.06
C GLU A 180 11.98 -8.24 0.35
N PHE A 181 12.08 -7.23 -0.52
CA PHE A 181 12.77 -5.99 -0.21
C PHE A 181 12.07 -5.16 0.88
N LEU A 182 10.79 -5.45 1.17
CA LEU A 182 10.09 -4.81 2.28
C LEU A 182 10.65 -5.22 3.63
N ASP A 183 11.29 -6.39 3.76
CA ASP A 183 11.90 -6.81 5.02
C ASP A 183 12.91 -5.75 5.49
N GLU A 184 13.68 -5.13 4.61
CA GLU A 184 14.64 -4.10 5.02
C GLU A 184 14.01 -2.89 5.74
N VAL A 185 12.73 -2.63 5.52
CA VAL A 185 12.01 -1.45 6.03
C VAL A 185 10.96 -1.81 7.08
N LEU A 186 10.18 -2.86 6.83
CA LEU A 186 8.98 -3.24 7.58
C LEU A 186 9.26 -4.45 8.48
N LYS A 187 8.44 -4.62 9.52
CA LYS A 187 8.47 -5.86 10.32
C LYS A 187 7.71 -6.98 9.61
N ASP A 188 8.09 -8.23 9.87
CA ASP A 188 7.44 -9.43 9.31
C ASP A 188 5.93 -9.45 9.52
N GLU A 189 5.44 -9.01 10.69
CA GLU A 189 4.02 -8.91 11.00
C GLU A 189 3.28 -7.94 10.05
N THR A 190 3.92 -6.82 9.72
CA THR A 190 3.39 -5.81 8.80
C THR A 190 3.37 -6.35 7.37
N ILE A 191 4.42 -7.06 6.96
CA ILE A 191 4.51 -7.69 5.63
C ILE A 191 3.48 -8.81 5.51
N ALA A 192 3.31 -9.63 6.56
CA ALA A 192 2.32 -10.69 6.61
C ALA A 192 0.89 -10.16 6.45
N SER A 193 0.63 -8.92 6.86
CA SER A 193 -0.66 -8.27 6.71
C SER A 193 -1.02 -7.90 5.25
N LEU A 194 -0.09 -7.98 4.30
CA LEU A 194 -0.38 -7.73 2.88
C LEU A 194 -1.46 -8.69 2.37
N PRO A 195 -2.39 -8.24 1.50
CA PRO A 195 -3.38 -9.14 0.92
C PRO A 195 -2.71 -10.27 0.13
N GLU A 196 -3.27 -11.48 0.21
CA GLU A 196 -2.71 -12.67 -0.43
C GLU A 196 -2.56 -12.51 -1.94
N GLU A 197 -3.44 -11.76 -2.59
CA GLU A 197 -3.37 -11.47 -4.03
C GLU A 197 -2.03 -10.85 -4.45
N TYR A 198 -1.44 -9.99 -3.61
CA TYR A 198 -0.14 -9.39 -3.88
C TYR A 198 1.01 -10.38 -3.64
N LYS A 199 0.88 -11.27 -2.64
CA LYS A 199 1.85 -12.33 -2.38
C LYS A 199 1.84 -13.37 -3.50
N ASP A 200 0.67 -13.71 -4.00
CA ASP A 200 0.52 -14.65 -5.12
C ASP A 200 1.03 -14.05 -6.42
N TYR A 201 0.86 -12.74 -6.62
CA TYR A 201 1.49 -12.03 -7.72
C TYR A 201 3.03 -12.07 -7.65
N ASP A 202 3.63 -11.88 -6.47
CA ASP A 202 5.09 -11.99 -6.29
C ASP A 202 5.60 -13.42 -6.59
N LYS A 203 4.88 -14.47 -6.13
CA LYS A 203 5.18 -15.88 -6.48
C LYS A 203 5.05 -16.15 -7.98
N ALA A 204 4.06 -15.53 -8.65
CA ALA A 204 3.89 -15.67 -10.09
C ALA A 204 5.06 -15.04 -10.86
N LEU A 205 5.56 -13.89 -10.39
CA LEU A 205 6.77 -13.26 -10.93
C LEU A 205 8.00 -14.16 -10.77
N ASP A 206 8.17 -14.81 -9.60
CA ASP A 206 9.23 -15.80 -9.41
C ASP A 206 9.14 -16.94 -10.42
N LYS A 207 7.96 -17.53 -10.54
CA LYS A 207 7.74 -18.65 -11.45
C LYS A 207 8.05 -18.25 -12.90
N ALA A 208 7.59 -17.07 -13.32
CA ALA A 208 7.88 -16.54 -14.64
C ALA A 208 9.40 -16.37 -14.85
N MET A 209 10.10 -15.79 -13.87
CA MET A 209 11.55 -15.62 -13.90
C MET A 209 12.30 -16.97 -14.00
N TYR A 210 11.96 -17.95 -13.15
CA TYR A 210 12.61 -19.26 -13.19
C TYR A 210 12.34 -19.98 -14.53
N SER A 211 11.10 -19.95 -15.02
CA SER A 211 10.76 -20.56 -16.32
C SER A 211 11.51 -19.92 -17.49
N ALA A 212 11.70 -18.59 -17.46
CA ALA A 212 12.49 -17.86 -18.44
C ALA A 212 14.00 -18.22 -18.37
N MET A 213 14.53 -18.56 -17.20
CA MET A 213 15.92 -19.04 -17.05
C MET A 213 16.11 -20.48 -17.51
N GLU A 214 15.05 -21.27 -17.56
CA GLU A 214 15.04 -22.65 -18.06
C GLU A 214 14.90 -22.72 -19.59
N ASP A 215 14.36 -21.68 -20.23
CA ASP A 215 14.32 -21.57 -21.69
C ASP A 215 15.75 -21.43 -22.26
N PRO A 216 16.22 -22.41 -23.08
CA PRO A 216 17.55 -22.38 -23.68
C PRO A 216 17.82 -21.12 -24.51
N ALA A 217 16.79 -20.55 -25.16
CA ALA A 217 16.91 -19.35 -25.98
C ALA A 217 17.13 -18.09 -25.13
N LEU A 218 16.41 -17.94 -24.02
CA LEU A 218 16.61 -16.82 -23.10
C LEU A 218 17.89 -16.98 -22.27
N LYS A 219 18.28 -18.21 -21.91
CA LYS A 219 19.56 -18.47 -21.23
C LYS A 219 20.75 -18.07 -22.10
N GLN A 220 20.66 -18.30 -23.40
CA GLN A 220 21.65 -17.84 -24.38
C GLN A 220 21.64 -16.31 -24.53
N MET A 221 20.46 -15.68 -24.48
CA MET A 221 20.32 -14.21 -24.54
C MET A 221 20.81 -13.50 -23.26
N ALA A 222 20.52 -14.06 -22.08
CA ALA A 222 20.97 -13.58 -20.77
C ALA A 222 22.49 -13.63 -20.64
N GLY A 223 23.10 -14.72 -21.15
CA GLY A 223 24.56 -14.85 -21.24
C GLY A 223 25.22 -13.85 -22.20
N MET A 224 24.46 -13.29 -23.15
CA MET A 224 24.98 -12.39 -24.18
C MET A 224 24.75 -10.90 -23.88
N TYR A 225 23.68 -10.54 -23.16
CA TYR A 225 23.31 -9.14 -22.88
C TYR A 225 23.29 -8.76 -21.38
N GLY A 226 23.51 -9.72 -20.48
CA GLY A 226 23.44 -9.50 -19.03
C GLY A 226 21.99 -9.36 -18.53
N MET A 227 21.74 -9.85 -17.30
CA MET A 227 20.41 -9.94 -16.70
C MET A 227 19.64 -8.61 -16.59
N ALA A 228 20.35 -7.47 -16.60
CA ALA A 228 19.77 -6.13 -16.47
C ALA A 228 19.10 -5.59 -17.75
N SER A 229 19.23 -6.28 -18.89
CA SER A 229 18.67 -5.85 -20.18
C SER A 229 17.43 -6.64 -20.62
N MET A 230 16.92 -7.54 -19.78
CA MET A 230 15.70 -8.29 -20.06
C MET A 230 14.45 -7.39 -19.88
N PRO A 231 13.53 -7.34 -20.86
CA PRO A 231 12.24 -6.69 -20.65
C PRO A 231 11.46 -7.44 -19.56
N ALA A 232 10.86 -6.71 -18.62
CA ALA A 232 9.99 -7.30 -17.62
C ALA A 232 8.79 -7.96 -18.32
N MET A 233 8.76 -9.30 -18.36
CA MET A 233 7.62 -10.05 -18.86
C MET A 233 6.47 -9.94 -17.86
N THR A 234 5.52 -9.06 -18.13
CA THR A 234 4.22 -9.09 -17.49
C THR A 234 3.49 -10.36 -17.92
N PRO A 235 2.91 -11.16 -17.01
CA PRO A 235 2.07 -12.28 -17.41
C PRO A 235 0.83 -11.75 -18.17
N GLU A 236 0.58 -12.28 -19.36
CA GLU A 236 -0.57 -11.93 -20.20
C GLU A 236 -1.90 -12.30 -19.51
N PRO A 237 -2.90 -11.41 -19.49
CA PRO A 237 -4.21 -11.72 -18.91
C PRO A 237 -4.98 -12.67 -19.84
N GLY A 238 -5.14 -13.94 -19.43
CA GLY A 238 -6.02 -14.91 -20.10
C GLY A 238 -5.37 -16.19 -20.61
N ALA A 239 -4.08 -16.43 -20.36
CA ALA A 239 -3.47 -17.73 -20.65
C ALA A 239 -3.99 -18.79 -19.65
N GLU A 240 -4.81 -19.73 -20.12
CA GLU A 240 -5.14 -20.92 -19.32
C GLU A 240 -3.85 -21.64 -18.88
N PRO A 241 -3.74 -22.07 -17.62
CA PRO A 241 -2.59 -22.84 -17.18
C PRO A 241 -2.58 -24.17 -17.95
N ALA A 242 -1.53 -24.37 -18.76
CA ALA A 242 -1.28 -25.66 -19.40
C ALA A 242 -1.36 -26.78 -18.34
N ALA A 243 -2.19 -27.77 -18.63
CA ALA A 243 -2.49 -28.87 -17.72
C ALA A 243 -1.20 -29.49 -17.17
N PHE A 244 -1.16 -29.59 -15.84
CA PHE A 244 -0.07 -30.16 -15.06
C PHE A 244 0.04 -31.67 -15.32
N ASP A 245 1.16 -32.12 -15.90
CA ASP A 245 1.48 -33.54 -16.04
C ASP A 245 2.20 -34.02 -14.76
N GLU A 246 1.43 -34.65 -13.87
CA GLU A 246 1.89 -35.21 -12.59
C GLU A 246 2.88 -36.38 -12.72
N SER A 247 3.09 -36.92 -13.92
CA SER A 247 3.96 -38.09 -14.13
C SER A 247 5.43 -37.85 -13.76
N HIS A 248 5.87 -36.58 -13.71
CA HIS A 248 7.23 -36.21 -13.34
C HIS A 248 7.54 -36.31 -11.84
N PHE A 249 6.51 -36.43 -10.99
CA PHE A 249 6.64 -36.46 -9.53
C PHE A 249 6.35 -37.84 -8.92
N HIS A 250 6.41 -38.92 -9.71
CA HIS A 250 6.28 -40.28 -9.16
C HIS A 250 7.48 -40.60 -8.25
N PRO A 251 7.27 -41.03 -7.00
CA PRO A 251 8.33 -41.22 -6.00
C PRO A 251 9.42 -42.24 -6.39
N ASP A 252 9.17 -43.09 -7.38
CA ASP A 252 10.14 -44.05 -7.90
C ASP A 252 11.25 -43.40 -8.76
N ASN A 253 10.97 -42.25 -9.41
CA ASN A 253 11.95 -41.54 -10.24
C ASN A 253 12.99 -40.75 -9.42
N LEU A 254 12.67 -40.41 -8.17
CA LEU A 254 13.58 -39.72 -7.25
C LEU A 254 14.66 -40.67 -6.67
N ARG A 255 14.35 -41.97 -6.56
CA ARG A 255 15.31 -42.98 -6.05
C ARG A 255 16.40 -43.35 -7.05
N GLN A 256 16.13 -43.27 -8.35
CA GLN A 256 17.13 -43.58 -9.38
C GLN A 256 18.21 -42.50 -9.49
N ARG A 257 17.85 -41.22 -9.25
CA ARG A 257 18.82 -40.10 -9.30
C ARG A 257 19.81 -40.09 -8.13
N SER A 258 19.42 -40.62 -6.97
CA SER A 258 20.32 -40.71 -5.80
C SER A 258 21.37 -41.83 -5.89
N GLN A 259 21.28 -42.74 -6.86
CA GLN A 259 22.24 -43.85 -7.02
C GLN A 259 23.30 -43.61 -8.11
N GLN A 260 23.30 -42.45 -8.77
CA GLN A 260 24.27 -42.09 -9.82
C GLN A 260 25.18 -40.91 -9.45
N GLN A 261 25.27 -40.54 -8.17
CA GLN A 261 26.30 -39.61 -7.65
C GLN A 261 27.28 -40.34 -6.74
#